data_AF-A0A7S4M3K5-F1
#
_entry.id   AF-A0A7S4M3K5-F1
#
_cell.length_a   1.000
_cell.length_b   1.000
_cell.length_c   1.000
_cell.angle_alpha   90.00
_cell.angle_beta   90.00
_cell.angle_gamma   90.00
#
_symmetry.space_group_name_H-M   'P 1'
#
loop_
_entity.id
_entity.type
_entity.pdbx_description
1 polymer ?
#
loop_
_entity_poly.entity_id
_entity_poly.type
_entity_poly.pdbx_seq_one_letter_code
_entity_poly.pdbx_strand_id
1 'polypeptide(L)'
;RAPDIIVDDGSHLWRDQQLTLARLFPVLKPGGIFVIEDVHTSCAIRLGCSFHNGSTIAMLDRVAAGQGITSEFMSKAQERHIGRWLEGAVRVVPPQRSAHMSQTAFLFKSREAGPGGTDPADVTTRLGLAEGGFMRKHGALHVVKRPAWFANANA
;
A
#
# COMPACT_ATOMS: atom_id res chain seq x y z
N ARG A 1 10.21 19.87 11.74
CA ARG A 1 9.21 18.98 12.38
C ARG A 1 8.82 17.92 11.35
N ALA A 2 8.71 16.65 11.72
CA ALA A 2 8.27 15.61 10.79
C ALA A 2 6.76 15.77 10.45
N PRO A 3 6.32 15.43 9.22
CA PRO A 3 4.91 15.54 8.82
C PRO A 3 4.05 14.43 9.42
N ASP A 4 2.78 14.74 9.67
CA ASP A 4 1.75 13.78 10.11
C ASP A 4 1.09 13.09 8.91
N ILE A 5 0.96 13.82 7.80
CA ILE A 5 0.42 13.34 6.54
C ILE A 5 1.34 13.79 5.40
N ILE A 6 1.61 12.91 4.45
CA ILE A 6 2.25 13.23 3.17
C ILE A 6 1.28 12.80 2.06
N VAL A 7 1.08 13.66 1.06
CA VAL A 7 0.27 13.36 -0.13
C VAL A 7 1.19 13.41 -1.35
N ASP A 8 1.20 12.32 -2.11
CA ASP A 8 1.84 12.23 -3.42
C ASP A 8 0.78 12.37 -4.52
N ASP A 9 0.70 13.59 -5.06
CA ASP A 9 -0.12 13.99 -6.20
C ASP A 9 0.81 14.48 -7.34
N GLY A 10 1.86 13.69 -7.61
CA GLY A 10 2.95 14.04 -8.51
C GLY A 10 2.68 13.74 -9.98
N SER A 11 3.67 13.19 -10.68
CA SER A 11 3.62 12.92 -12.13
C SER A 11 2.59 11.87 -12.56
N HIS A 12 2.01 11.16 -11.58
CA HIS A 12 1.18 9.97 -11.75
C HIS A 12 1.86 8.81 -12.49
N LEU A 13 3.18 8.83 -12.69
CA LEU A 13 3.91 7.68 -13.21
C LEU A 13 4.18 6.68 -12.08
N TRP A 14 3.91 5.40 -12.30
CA TRP A 14 4.12 4.35 -11.30
C TRP A 14 5.52 4.30 -10.69
N ARG A 15 6.54 4.61 -11.50
CA ARG A 15 7.95 4.66 -11.11
C ARG A 15 8.16 5.77 -10.12
N ASP A 16 7.62 6.95 -10.42
CA ASP A 16 7.80 8.13 -9.60
C ASP A 16 7.03 7.96 -8.29
N GLN A 17 5.79 7.46 -8.31
CA GLN A 17 5.03 7.15 -7.08
C GLN A 17 5.80 6.20 -6.14
N GLN A 18 6.37 5.11 -6.68
CA GLN A 18 7.17 4.16 -5.90
C GLN A 18 8.47 4.81 -5.37
N LEU A 19 9.13 5.62 -6.19
CA LEU A 19 10.34 6.35 -5.80
C LEU A 19 10.06 7.43 -4.75
N THR A 20 8.92 8.12 -4.83
CA THR A 20 8.45 9.12 -3.88
C THR A 20 8.15 8.46 -2.55
N LEU A 21 7.41 7.35 -2.54
CA LEU A 21 7.17 6.55 -1.34
C LEU A 21 8.51 6.17 -0.67
N ALA A 22 9.48 5.66 -1.44
CA ALA A 22 10.77 5.25 -0.90
C ALA A 22 11.61 6.39 -0.30
N ARG A 23 11.40 7.64 -0.76
CA ARG A 23 12.14 8.83 -0.29
C ARG A 23 11.46 9.51 0.88
N LEU A 24 10.13 9.56 0.86
CA LEU A 24 9.34 10.38 1.78
C LEU A 24 8.74 9.59 2.94
N PHE A 25 8.50 8.29 2.78
CA PHE A 25 8.02 7.44 3.88
C PHE A 25 8.95 7.41 5.10
N PRO A 26 10.29 7.44 4.97
CA PRO A 26 11.19 7.49 6.12
C PRO A 26 11.00 8.74 6.99
N VAL A 27 10.68 9.89 6.39
CA VAL A 27 10.54 11.16 7.12
C VAL A 27 9.14 11.38 7.71
N LEU A 28 8.14 10.60 7.27
CA LEU A 28 6.80 10.58 7.87
C LEU A 28 6.88 10.19 9.35
N LYS A 29 6.12 10.84 10.23
CA LYS A 29 6.06 10.46 11.64
C LYS A 29 5.58 9.02 11.82
N PRO A 30 6.06 8.29 12.84
CA PRO A 30 5.38 7.10 13.31
C PRO A 30 3.91 7.39 13.63
N GLY A 31 2.99 6.55 13.18
CA GLY A 31 1.54 6.80 13.25
C GLY A 31 0.99 7.75 12.16
N GLY A 32 1.83 8.25 11.26
CA GLY A 32 1.43 9.11 10.16
C GLY A 32 0.84 8.36 8.97
N ILE A 33 0.27 9.11 8.03
CA ILE A 33 -0.40 8.57 6.82
C ILE A 33 0.33 9.07 5.57
N PHE A 34 0.61 8.15 4.65
CA PHE A 34 1.11 8.46 3.31
C PHE A 34 -0.02 8.21 2.30
N VAL A 35 -0.36 9.21 1.50
CA VAL A 35 -1.43 9.14 0.49
C VAL A 35 -0.80 9.15 -0.89
N ILE A 36 -1.26 8.27 -1.78
CA ILE A 36 -0.90 8.27 -3.21
C ILE A 36 -2.19 8.52 -3.99
N GLU A 37 -2.26 9.64 -4.70
CA GLU A 37 -3.38 9.98 -5.58
C GLU A 37 -3.24 9.33 -6.96
N ASP A 38 -4.37 9.19 -7.65
CA ASP A 38 -4.44 8.77 -9.05
C ASP A 38 -3.66 7.48 -9.38
N VAL A 39 -3.70 6.49 -8.49
CA VAL A 39 -3.00 5.19 -8.69
C VAL A 39 -3.51 4.42 -9.93
N HIS A 40 -4.67 4.79 -10.46
CA HIS A 40 -5.23 4.20 -11.68
C HIS A 40 -4.63 4.76 -12.98
N THR A 41 -4.12 6.00 -12.97
CA THR A 41 -3.46 6.61 -14.13
C THR A 41 -1.99 6.20 -14.23
N SER A 42 -1.47 5.49 -13.22
CA SER A 42 -0.14 4.89 -13.18
C SER A 42 0.18 3.97 -14.37
N CYS A 43 -0.83 3.61 -15.16
CA CYS A 43 -0.73 2.96 -16.45
C CYS A 43 -1.07 3.96 -17.58
N ALA A 44 -0.10 4.79 -17.99
CA ALA A 44 -0.30 5.66 -19.14
C ALA A 44 -0.37 4.79 -20.42
N ILE A 45 -1.58 4.59 -20.96
CA ILE A 45 -1.84 3.95 -22.25
C ILE A 45 -0.98 4.57 -23.37
N ARG A 46 -0.65 5.87 -23.25
CA ARG A 46 0.24 6.60 -24.18
C ARG A 46 1.69 6.11 -24.21
N LEU A 47 2.13 5.30 -23.24
CA LEU A 47 3.51 4.79 -23.14
C LEU A 47 3.61 3.27 -23.34
N GLY A 48 2.53 2.60 -23.79
CA GLY A 48 2.57 1.17 -24.11
C GLY A 48 2.76 0.25 -22.89
N CYS A 49 2.54 0.77 -21.68
CA CYS A 49 2.60 -0.05 -20.47
C CYS A 49 1.33 -0.89 -20.35
N SER A 50 1.46 -2.22 -20.37
CA SER A 50 0.45 -3.14 -19.82
C SER A 50 0.33 -2.91 -18.30
N PHE A 51 -0.77 -3.33 -17.68
CA PHE A 51 -0.83 -3.47 -16.22
C PHE A 51 0.13 -4.59 -15.80
N HIS A 52 1.41 -4.25 -15.63
CA HIS A 52 2.47 -5.20 -15.29
C HIS A 52 2.52 -5.42 -13.77
N ASN A 53 3.12 -6.55 -13.38
CA ASN A 53 3.36 -6.93 -11.99
C ASN A 53 4.17 -5.88 -11.20
N GLY A 54 4.89 -4.96 -11.87
CA GLY A 54 5.66 -3.87 -11.26
C GLY A 54 4.89 -2.57 -11.02
N SER A 55 3.61 -2.49 -11.34
CA SER A 55 2.81 -1.27 -11.14
C SER A 55 2.61 -0.89 -9.68
N THR A 56 2.33 0.40 -9.41
CA THR A 56 1.95 0.85 -8.05
C THR A 56 0.69 0.12 -7.57
N ILE A 57 -0.30 -0.12 -8.45
CA ILE A 57 -1.48 -0.93 -8.11
C ILE A 57 -1.08 -2.34 -7.70
N ALA A 58 -0.27 -3.04 -8.48
CA ALA A 58 0.16 -4.39 -8.17
C ALA A 58 0.94 -4.45 -6.85
N MET A 59 1.82 -3.47 -6.61
CA MET A 59 2.53 -3.32 -5.34
C MET A 59 1.55 -3.15 -4.16
N LEU A 60 0.54 -2.28 -4.30
CA LEU A 60 -0.46 -2.05 -3.25
C LEU A 60 -1.37 -3.26 -3.03
N ASP A 61 -1.74 -3.98 -4.08
CA ASP A 61 -2.53 -5.20 -3.97
C ASP A 61 -1.76 -6.31 -3.24
N ARG A 62 -0.43 -6.39 -3.43
CA ARG A 62 0.46 -7.28 -2.66
C ARG A 62 0.51 -6.90 -1.18
N VAL A 63 0.65 -5.60 -0.87
CA VAL A 63 0.62 -5.10 0.51
C VAL A 63 -0.72 -5.44 1.17
N ALA A 64 -1.84 -5.18 0.49
CA ALA A 64 -3.18 -5.50 0.98
C ALA A 64 -3.40 -7.02 1.19
N ALA A 65 -2.72 -7.85 0.40
CA ALA A 65 -2.70 -9.31 0.57
C ALA A 65 -1.69 -9.81 1.63
N GLY A 66 -1.01 -8.90 2.35
CA GLY A 66 0.00 -9.25 3.36
C GLY A 66 1.34 -9.70 2.78
N GLN A 67 1.56 -9.61 1.47
CA GLN A 67 2.79 -10.09 0.82
C GLN A 67 3.97 -9.11 0.94
N GLY A 68 3.78 -8.00 1.67
CA GLY A 68 4.77 -6.95 1.82
C GLY A 68 4.95 -6.09 0.57
N ILE A 69 5.89 -5.15 0.65
CA ILE A 69 6.21 -4.23 -0.45
C ILE A 69 7.31 -4.80 -1.34
N THR A 70 7.11 -4.72 -2.64
CA THR A 70 8.11 -5.10 -3.65
C THR A 70 8.06 -4.11 -4.80
N SER A 71 9.21 -3.63 -5.26
CA SER A 71 9.31 -2.62 -6.31
C SER A 71 10.52 -2.88 -7.19
N GLU A 72 10.35 -2.71 -8.50
CA GLU A 72 11.47 -2.74 -9.46
C GLU A 72 12.35 -1.49 -9.38
N PHE A 73 11.86 -0.43 -8.72
CA PHE A 73 12.51 0.88 -8.65
C PHE A 73 13.17 1.15 -7.29
N MET A 74 12.88 0.34 -6.27
CA MET A 74 13.46 0.49 -4.93
C MET A 74 14.64 -0.47 -4.72
N SER A 75 15.63 -0.01 -3.96
CA SER A 75 16.64 -0.92 -3.39
C SER A 75 16.02 -1.82 -2.33
N LYS A 76 16.63 -2.99 -2.09
CA LYS A 76 16.21 -3.89 -1.01
C LYS A 76 16.28 -3.26 0.38
N ALA A 77 17.16 -2.28 0.59
CA ALA A 77 17.21 -1.52 1.83
C ALA A 77 15.97 -0.63 2.02
N GLN A 78 15.50 0.01 0.95
CA GLN A 78 14.27 0.82 0.97
C GLN A 78 13.03 -0.05 1.19
N GLU A 79 12.90 -1.16 0.47
CA GLU A 79 11.80 -2.12 0.67
C GLU A 79 11.75 -2.61 2.13
N ARG A 80 12.90 -3.02 2.70
CA ARG A 80 12.99 -3.44 4.10
C ARG A 80 12.70 -2.31 5.08
N HIS A 81 13.08 -1.07 4.77
CA HIS A 81 12.74 0.07 5.63
C HIS A 81 11.23 0.28 5.64
N ILE A 82 10.59 0.36 4.47
CA ILE A 82 9.15 0.55 4.38
C ILE A 82 8.43 -0.63 5.03
N GLY A 83 8.79 -1.87 4.71
CA GLY A 83 8.15 -3.07 5.27
C GLY A 83 8.23 -3.17 6.79
N ARG A 84 9.29 -2.65 7.43
CA ARG A 84 9.39 -2.58 8.90
C ARG A 84 8.39 -1.60 9.52
N TRP A 85 7.99 -0.58 8.79
CA TRP A 85 7.18 0.53 9.29
C TRP A 85 5.76 0.53 8.74
N LEU A 86 5.49 -0.16 7.64
CA LEU A 86 4.19 -0.19 6.98
C LEU A 86 3.26 -1.15 7.73
N GLU A 87 2.23 -0.60 8.37
CA GLU A 87 1.21 -1.38 9.07
C GLU A 87 0.19 -1.96 8.07
N GLY A 88 -0.12 -1.23 7.01
CA GLY A 88 -1.03 -1.67 5.97
C GLY A 88 -1.33 -0.59 4.94
N ALA A 89 -2.09 -0.96 3.92
CA ALA A 89 -2.57 -0.04 2.89
C ALA A 89 -4.05 -0.30 2.55
N VAL A 90 -4.78 0.77 2.27
CA VAL A 90 -6.16 0.74 1.79
C VAL A 90 -6.22 1.52 0.49
N ARG A 91 -6.75 0.88 -0.56
CA ARG A 91 -7.02 1.53 -1.84
C ARG A 91 -8.51 1.80 -1.97
N VAL A 92 -8.87 3.06 -2.20
CA VAL A 92 -10.24 3.48 -2.42
C VAL A 92 -10.52 3.40 -3.92
N VAL A 93 -11.48 2.57 -4.29
CA VAL A 93 -11.90 2.38 -5.67
C VAL A 93 -13.37 2.79 -5.80
N PRO A 94 -13.70 3.80 -6.62
CA PRO A 94 -15.06 4.22 -6.81
C PRO A 94 -15.90 3.10 -7.47
N PRO A 95 -17.21 3.01 -7.13
CA PRO A 95 -18.08 1.93 -7.59
C PRO A 95 -18.28 1.92 -9.11
N GLN A 96 -18.18 3.08 -9.75
CA GLN A 96 -18.20 3.23 -11.19
C GLN A 96 -16.76 3.17 -11.71
N ARG A 97 -16.38 2.05 -12.33
CA ARG A 97 -15.07 1.87 -13.00
C ARG A 97 -15.00 2.65 -14.32
N SER A 98 -15.34 3.93 -14.31
CA SER A 98 -15.01 4.81 -15.42
C SER A 98 -13.52 5.13 -15.35
N ALA A 99 -12.85 5.21 -16.50
CA ALA A 99 -11.44 5.57 -16.59
C ALA A 99 -11.14 7.02 -16.11
N HIS A 100 -12.17 7.77 -15.71
CA HIS A 100 -12.08 9.16 -15.28
C HIS A 100 -12.22 9.35 -13.76
N MET A 101 -12.38 8.26 -13.01
CA MET A 101 -12.60 8.35 -11.55
C MET A 101 -11.32 8.01 -10.79
N SER A 102 -10.84 8.97 -10.00
CA SER A 102 -9.62 8.84 -9.21
C SER A 102 -9.62 7.63 -8.29
N GLN A 103 -8.45 7.00 -8.15
CA GLN A 103 -8.19 5.95 -7.18
C GLN A 103 -7.06 6.42 -6.28
N THR A 104 -7.37 6.55 -5.00
CA THR A 104 -6.44 7.01 -3.98
C THR A 104 -6.05 5.84 -3.08
N ALA A 105 -4.77 5.76 -2.70
CA ALA A 105 -4.28 4.79 -1.73
C ALA A 105 -3.79 5.48 -0.46
N PHE A 106 -4.15 4.91 0.69
CA PHE A 106 -3.72 5.33 2.02
C PHE A 106 -2.80 4.25 2.58
N LEU A 107 -1.57 4.62 2.95
CA LEU A 107 -0.58 3.75 3.58
C LEU A 107 -0.37 4.23 5.02
N PHE A 108 -0.48 3.32 5.96
CA PHE A 108 -0.41 3.61 7.39
C PHE A 108 0.96 3.27 7.93
N LYS A 109 1.65 4.26 8.50
CA LYS A 109 2.94 4.05 9.17
C LYS A 109 2.70 3.67 10.63
N SER A 110 3.24 2.55 11.05
CA SER A 110 3.20 2.08 12.43
C SER A 110 3.81 3.12 13.39
N ARG A 111 3.31 3.14 14.62
CA ARG A 111 3.86 3.95 15.73
C ARG A 111 5.21 3.43 16.21
N GLU A 112 5.49 2.16 15.97
CA GLU A 112 6.73 1.50 16.35
C GLU A 112 7.27 0.68 15.18
N ALA A 113 8.59 0.60 15.05
CA ALA A 113 9.20 -0.25 14.03
C ALA A 113 8.96 -1.73 14.36
N GLY A 114 8.56 -2.52 13.37
CA GLY A 114 8.54 -3.97 13.48
C GLY A 114 9.95 -4.56 13.66
N PRO A 115 10.07 -5.78 14.21
CA PRO A 115 11.34 -6.49 14.31
C PRO A 115 11.96 -6.57 12.92
N GLY A 116 13.25 -6.29 12.84
CA GLY A 116 13.88 -5.98 11.57
C GLY A 116 13.99 -7.18 10.63
N GLY A 117 13.27 -7.15 9.51
CA GLY A 117 13.49 -8.05 8.37
C GLY A 117 12.23 -8.80 8.00
N THR A 118 11.82 -8.66 6.73
CA THR A 118 10.75 -9.47 6.14
C THR A 118 11.26 -10.90 5.94
N ASP A 119 11.12 -11.74 6.96
CA ASP A 119 10.91 -13.16 6.69
C ASP A 119 9.44 -13.33 6.28
N PRO A 120 9.12 -13.85 5.08
CA PRO A 120 7.76 -14.15 4.67
C PRO A 120 6.96 -14.97 5.69
N ALA A 121 7.62 -15.74 6.55
CA ALA A 121 6.98 -16.52 7.60
C ALA A 121 6.41 -15.67 8.77
N ASP A 122 6.92 -14.46 9.00
CA ASP A 122 6.57 -13.64 10.17
C ASP A 122 5.26 -12.83 9.96
N VAL A 123 4.88 -12.59 8.70
CA VAL A 123 3.60 -11.93 8.35
C VAL A 123 2.41 -12.80 8.73
N THR A 124 2.48 -14.10 8.46
CA THR A 124 1.43 -15.08 8.76
C THR A 124 1.06 -15.10 10.24
N THR A 125 2.05 -14.94 11.11
CA THR A 125 1.89 -15.02 12.57
C THR A 125 1.20 -13.78 13.16
N ARG A 126 1.39 -12.59 12.57
CA ARG A 126 0.83 -11.34 13.11
C ARG A 126 -0.62 -11.05 12.72
N LEU A 127 -1.13 -11.66 11.64
CA LEU A 127 -2.51 -11.44 11.18
C LEU A 127 -3.53 -12.44 11.76
N GLY A 128 -3.11 -13.39 12.60
CA GLY A 128 -4.03 -14.41 13.14
C GLY A 128 -4.76 -15.19 12.05
N LEU A 129 -4.16 -15.32 10.86
CA LEU A 129 -4.70 -16.14 9.78
C LEU A 129 -4.28 -17.57 10.03
N ALA A 130 -5.07 -18.26 10.87
CA ALA A 130 -5.12 -19.71 10.86
C ALA A 130 -5.33 -20.17 9.41
N GLU A 131 -4.60 -21.21 9.01
CA GLU A 131 -4.67 -21.82 7.69
C GLU A 131 -6.13 -22.04 7.28
N GLY A 132 -6.61 -21.27 6.29
CA GLY A 132 -8.02 -21.30 5.96
C GLY A 132 -8.43 -20.35 4.85
N GLY A 133 -8.39 -20.85 3.62
CA GLY A 133 -9.40 -20.51 2.61
C GLY A 133 -9.14 -19.26 1.77
N PHE A 134 -8.48 -19.48 0.64
CA PHE A 134 -8.54 -18.61 -0.53
C PHE A 134 -9.97 -18.62 -1.11
N MET A 135 -10.57 -17.45 -1.35
CA MET A 135 -11.80 -17.32 -2.15
C MET A 135 -11.63 -16.17 -3.13
N ARG A 136 -11.45 -16.50 -4.42
CA ARG A 136 -11.79 -15.61 -5.54
C ARG A 136 -13.29 -15.72 -5.76
N LYS A 137 -14.04 -14.60 -5.74
CA LYS A 137 -15.20 -14.41 -6.63
C LYS A 137 -15.38 -12.93 -6.95
N HIS A 138 -15.50 -12.69 -8.26
CA HIS A 138 -16.10 -11.58 -8.99
C HIS A 138 -16.77 -10.48 -8.17
N GLY A 139 -16.36 -9.23 -8.42
CA GLY A 139 -17.15 -8.03 -8.16
C GLY A 139 -17.51 -7.78 -6.69
N ALA A 140 -16.54 -7.37 -5.86
CA ALA A 140 -16.83 -6.86 -4.54
C ALA A 140 -15.74 -5.88 -4.08
N LEU A 141 -16.19 -4.84 -3.38
CA LEU A 141 -15.40 -3.93 -2.56
C LEU A 141 -14.28 -4.71 -1.83
N HIS A 142 -13.02 -4.40 -2.11
CA HIS A 142 -11.90 -4.91 -1.32
C HIS A 142 -11.82 -4.12 -0.01
N VAL A 143 -12.68 -4.48 0.94
CA VAL A 143 -12.45 -4.14 2.34
C VAL A 143 -11.35 -5.09 2.81
N VAL A 144 -10.12 -4.58 2.90
CA VAL A 144 -9.11 -5.23 3.76
C VAL A 144 -9.74 -5.29 5.15
N LYS A 145 -9.86 -6.50 5.71
CA LYS A 145 -10.43 -6.72 7.05
C LYS A 145 -9.91 -5.63 7.98
N ARG A 146 -10.83 -4.92 8.63
CA ARG A 146 -10.49 -3.87 9.61
C ARG A 146 -9.43 -4.41 10.57
N PRO A 147 -8.33 -3.69 10.83
CA PRO A 147 -7.45 -4.02 11.95
C PRO A 147 -8.30 -4.17 13.22
N ALA A 148 -7.96 -5.14 14.08
CA ALA A 148 -8.77 -5.48 15.26
C ALA A 148 -9.01 -4.28 16.21
N TRP A 149 -8.21 -3.22 16.12
CA TRP A 149 -8.34 -2.00 16.91
C TRP A 149 -9.36 -0.96 16.36
N PHE A 150 -9.88 -1.14 15.15
CA PHE A 150 -10.92 -0.25 14.56
C PHE A 150 -12.34 -0.51 15.12
N ALA A 151 -12.49 -1.41 16.10
CA ALA A 151 -13.77 -1.80 16.69
C ALA A 151 -14.26 -0.88 17.83
N ASN A 152 -13.42 0.02 18.36
CA ASN A 152 -13.78 0.85 19.52
C ASN A 152 -13.76 2.35 19.21
N ALA A 153 -14.69 2.80 18.36
CA ALA A 153 -15.00 4.22 18.18
C ALA A 153 -16.43 4.59 18.63
N ASN A 154 -17.09 3.74 19.43
CA ASN A 154 -18.36 4.03 20.09
C ASN A 154 -18.42 3.35 21.47
N ALA A 155 -17.52 3.75 22.37
CA ALA A 155 -17.65 3.50 23.82
C ALA A 155 -17.50 4.84 24.54
#